data_AF-A0A0A1WCR4-F1
#
_entry.id   AF-A0A0A1WCR4-F1
#
_cell.length_a   1.000
_cell.length_b   1.000
_cell.length_c   1.000
_cell.angle_alpha   90.00
_cell.angle_beta   90.00
_cell.angle_gamma   90.00
#
_symmetry.space_group_name_H-M   'P 1'
#
loop_
_entity.id
_entity.type
_entity.pdbx_description
1 polymer ?
#
loop_
_entity_poly.entity_id
_entity_poly.type
_entity_poly.pdbx_seq_one_letter_code
_entity_poly.pdbx_strand_id
1 'polypeptide(L)'
;MVDTETRIRELEHRFRNILTVVRSLVSQSLQAADSIEDARSTIDERLEALGNATEQLLSHNWQAAPLPALAENALGHFTLYAERLRLDGPTVTIGPRAAMTLTLAFHELATNAIKYGALSNEAGTIELTWKVLDSGTEAELWMQWAERGGPPVVRPERRGFGSRLICTAVSRSLRGRAEMEFPASGVVWTLLAPLAAVEL
;
A
#
# COMPACT_ATOMS: atom_id res chain seq x y z
N MET A 1 -18.17 -26.78 -0.42
CA MET A 1 -19.22 -25.74 -0.35
C MET A 1 -18.77 -24.73 0.68
N VAL A 2 -17.95 -23.75 0.27
CA VAL A 2 -17.41 -22.73 1.19
C VAL A 2 -18.55 -21.78 1.52
N ASP A 3 -18.90 -21.72 2.79
CA ASP A 3 -20.17 -21.23 3.30
C ASP A 3 -20.34 -19.72 3.11
N THR A 4 -21.49 -19.34 2.53
CA THR A 4 -21.92 -17.96 2.27
C THR A 4 -21.82 -17.09 3.53
N GLU A 5 -22.01 -17.68 4.71
CA GLU A 5 -21.84 -17.01 6.00
C GLU A 5 -20.41 -16.49 6.25
N THR A 6 -19.38 -17.18 5.77
CA THR A 6 -17.98 -16.74 5.96
C THR A 6 -17.70 -15.49 5.14
N ARG A 7 -18.23 -15.42 3.90
CA ARG A 7 -18.10 -14.25 3.02
C ARG A 7 -18.88 -13.04 3.57
N ILE A 8 -20.06 -13.27 4.13
CA ILE A 8 -20.87 -12.22 4.77
C ILE A 8 -20.16 -11.68 6.01
N ARG A 9 -19.61 -12.55 6.86
CA ARG A 9 -18.89 -12.14 8.08
C ARG A 9 -17.61 -11.35 7.76
N GLU A 10 -16.94 -11.67 6.66
CA GLU A 10 -15.80 -10.90 6.17
C GLU A 10 -16.21 -9.52 5.67
N LEU A 11 -17.30 -9.42 4.90
CA LEU A 11 -17.87 -8.15 4.45
C LEU A 11 -18.28 -7.26 5.61
N GLU A 12 -18.93 -7.82 6.64
CA GLU A 12 -19.27 -7.07 7.85
C GLU A 12 -18.03 -6.55 8.58
N HIS A 13 -16.97 -7.34 8.63
CA HIS A 13 -15.69 -6.90 9.20
C HIS A 13 -15.05 -5.78 8.37
N ARG A 14 -15.08 -5.88 7.04
CA ARG A 14 -14.59 -4.84 6.13
C ARG A 14 -15.40 -3.55 6.28
N PHE A 15 -16.71 -3.64 6.42
CA PHE A 15 -17.58 -2.50 6.65
C PHE A 15 -17.27 -1.79 7.97
N ARG A 16 -17.08 -2.55 9.05
CA ARG A 16 -16.65 -2.02 10.36
C ARG A 16 -15.26 -1.37 10.29
N ASN A 17 -14.34 -1.92 9.50
CA ASN A 17 -13.02 -1.33 9.30
C ASN A 17 -13.11 0.02 8.57
N ILE A 18 -13.92 0.13 7.51
CA ILE A 18 -14.12 1.40 6.78
C ILE A 18 -14.73 2.46 7.71
N LEU A 19 -15.74 2.11 8.51
CA LEU A 19 -16.33 3.04 9.49
C LEU A 19 -15.31 3.52 10.53
N THR A 20 -14.37 2.65 10.93
CA THR A 20 -13.29 3.02 11.83
C THR A 20 -12.31 4.00 11.19
N VAL A 21 -11.99 3.79 9.90
CA VAL A 21 -11.15 4.69 9.11
C VAL A 21 -11.84 6.05 8.94
N VAL A 22 -13.11 6.08 8.55
CA VAL A 22 -13.92 7.32 8.43
C VAL A 22 -13.93 8.09 9.75
N ARG A 23 -14.17 7.41 10.87
CA ARG A 23 -14.19 8.05 12.19
C ARG A 23 -12.83 8.65 12.57
N SER A 24 -11.74 7.94 12.26
CA SER A 24 -10.39 8.44 12.51
C SER A 24 -10.05 9.64 11.62
N LEU A 25 -10.53 9.62 10.37
CA LEU A 25 -10.38 10.70 9.41
C LEU A 25 -11.01 11.99 9.91
N VAL A 26 -12.29 11.91 10.28
CA VAL A 26 -13.05 13.04 10.82
C VAL A 26 -12.38 13.58 12.08
N SER A 27 -12.02 12.71 13.03
CA SER A 27 -11.39 13.13 14.28
C SER A 27 -10.04 13.82 14.05
N GLN A 28 -9.22 13.36 13.10
CA GLN A 28 -7.92 13.96 12.82
C GLN A 28 -8.03 15.27 12.05
N SER A 29 -8.97 15.36 11.10
CA SER A 29 -9.23 16.61 10.38
C SER A 29 -9.75 17.69 11.32
N LEU A 30 -10.63 17.35 12.27
CA LEU A 30 -11.11 18.30 13.28
C LEU A 30 -10.00 18.77 14.25
N GLN A 31 -9.04 17.91 14.59
CA GLN A 31 -7.93 18.27 15.48
C GLN A 31 -6.86 19.13 14.82
N ALA A 32 -6.73 19.06 13.49
CA ALA A 32 -5.68 19.72 12.73
C ALA A 32 -6.13 21.01 12.04
N ALA A 33 -7.43 21.31 12.06
CA ALA A 33 -7.99 22.44 11.33
C ALA A 33 -7.89 23.75 12.13
N ASP A 34 -7.58 24.83 11.43
CA ASP A 34 -7.50 26.17 12.01
C ASP A 34 -8.88 26.84 12.12
N SER A 35 -9.89 26.30 11.43
CA SER A 35 -11.28 26.77 11.46
C SER A 35 -12.28 25.66 11.11
N ILE A 36 -13.57 25.90 11.35
CA ILE A 36 -14.65 24.96 10.98
C ILE A 36 -14.75 24.80 9.45
N GLU A 37 -14.62 25.89 8.69
CA GLU A 37 -14.58 25.84 7.22
C GLU A 37 -13.40 25.02 6.69
N ASP A 38 -12.21 25.17 7.27
CA ASP A 38 -11.01 24.39 6.92
C ASP A 38 -11.17 22.91 7.25
N ALA A 39 -11.76 22.61 8.41
CA ALA A 39 -12.09 21.24 8.80
C ALA A 39 -13.07 20.61 7.80
N ARG A 40 -14.10 21.36 7.37
CA ARG A 40 -15.10 20.86 6.41
C ARG A 40 -14.44 20.55 5.07
N SER A 41 -13.67 21.48 4.51
CA SER A 41 -12.95 21.27 3.25
C SER A 41 -12.04 20.05 3.32
N THR A 42 -11.24 19.96 4.38
CA THR A 42 -10.31 18.84 4.58
C THR A 42 -11.01 17.50 4.79
N ILE A 43 -12.18 17.48 5.43
CA ILE A 43 -12.99 16.26 5.59
C ILE A 43 -13.55 15.84 4.24
N ASP A 44 -14.14 16.76 3.48
CA ASP A 44 -14.75 16.48 2.18
C ASP A 44 -13.71 15.92 1.19
N GLU A 45 -12.56 16.58 1.05
CA GLU A 45 -11.46 16.11 0.17
C GLU A 45 -10.99 14.69 0.54
N ARG A 46 -10.88 14.40 1.84
CA ARG A 46 -10.39 13.10 2.31
C ARG A 46 -11.46 12.00 2.24
N LEU A 47 -12.74 12.34 2.41
CA LEU A 47 -13.85 11.41 2.20
C LEU A 47 -14.03 11.10 0.72
N GLU A 48 -13.86 12.09 -0.16
CA GLU A 48 -13.89 11.90 -1.60
C GLU A 48 -12.71 11.05 -2.09
N ALA A 49 -11.50 11.31 -1.59
CA ALA A 49 -10.34 10.47 -1.84
C ALA A 49 -10.55 9.02 -1.34
N LEU A 50 -11.16 8.84 -0.16
CA LEU A 50 -11.51 7.51 0.35
C LEU A 50 -12.59 6.84 -0.52
N GLY A 51 -13.60 7.58 -0.96
CA GLY A 51 -14.67 7.13 -1.85
C GLY A 51 -14.12 6.62 -3.17
N ASN A 52 -13.30 7.43 -3.84
CA ASN A 52 -12.62 7.09 -5.08
C ASN A 52 -11.70 5.88 -4.89
N ALA A 53 -10.94 5.82 -3.79
CA ALA A 53 -10.13 4.65 -3.46
C ALA A 53 -10.99 3.40 -3.24
N THR A 54 -12.12 3.50 -2.53
CA THR A 54 -13.05 2.37 -2.33
C THR A 54 -13.74 1.94 -3.61
N GLU A 55 -14.08 2.85 -4.52
CA GLU A 55 -14.69 2.53 -5.81
C GLU A 55 -13.69 1.87 -6.76
N GLN A 56 -12.44 2.36 -6.79
CA GLN A 56 -11.33 1.67 -7.47
C GLN A 56 -11.05 0.29 -6.86
N LEU A 57 -11.15 0.15 -5.54
CA LEU A 57 -11.00 -1.14 -4.86
C LEU A 57 -12.13 -2.12 -5.15
N LEU A 58 -13.38 -1.64 -5.29
CA LEU A 58 -14.57 -2.46 -5.51
C LEU A 58 -14.83 -2.79 -6.99
N SER A 59 -14.35 -1.97 -7.91
CA SER A 59 -14.49 -2.17 -9.37
C SER A 59 -13.61 -3.30 -9.92
N HIS A 60 -12.54 -3.67 -9.20
CA HIS A 60 -11.65 -4.77 -9.57
C HIS A 60 -11.94 -5.97 -8.67
N ASN A 61 -12.45 -7.06 -9.27
CA ASN A 61 -12.49 -8.37 -8.62
C ASN A 61 -11.05 -8.84 -8.41
N TRP A 62 -10.42 -8.45 -7.30
CA TRP A 62 -9.07 -8.89 -6.93
C TRP A 62 -9.11 -10.39 -6.64
N GLN A 63 -8.91 -11.19 -7.69
CA GLN A 63 -8.71 -12.63 -7.60
C GLN A 63 -7.25 -12.92 -7.24
N ALA A 64 -6.95 -14.18 -6.93
CA ALA A 64 -5.57 -14.59 -6.79
C ALA A 64 -4.80 -14.27 -8.09
N ALA A 65 -3.65 -13.60 -7.98
CA ALA A 65 -2.93 -13.09 -9.13
C ALA A 65 -1.42 -13.24 -8.96
N PRO A 66 -0.67 -13.48 -10.05
CA PRO A 66 0.80 -13.41 -10.00
C PRO A 66 1.27 -12.03 -9.53
N LEU A 67 2.20 -12.00 -8.57
CA LEU A 67 2.79 -10.78 -8.04
C LEU A 67 3.39 -9.85 -9.13
N PRO A 68 4.09 -10.35 -10.17
CA PRO A 68 4.53 -9.49 -11.28
C PRO A 68 3.36 -8.71 -11.90
N ALA A 69 2.28 -9.42 -12.27
CA ALA A 69 1.11 -8.81 -12.88
C ALA A 69 0.38 -7.86 -11.91
N LEU A 70 0.38 -8.16 -10.61
CA LEU A 70 -0.20 -7.29 -9.60
C LEU A 70 0.58 -5.98 -9.47
N ALA A 71 1.91 -6.06 -9.42
CA ALA A 71 2.78 -4.89 -9.37
C ALA A 71 2.66 -4.05 -10.65
N GLU A 72 2.64 -4.70 -11.82
CA GLU A 72 2.42 -4.04 -13.11
C GLU A 72 1.06 -3.33 -13.18
N ASN A 73 -0.02 -3.95 -12.72
CA ASN A 73 -1.34 -3.32 -12.75
C ASN A 73 -1.45 -2.16 -11.76
N ALA A 74 -0.92 -2.33 -10.54
CA ALA A 74 -0.93 -1.28 -9.52
C ALA A 74 -0.08 -0.08 -9.95
N LEU A 75 1.05 -0.33 -10.61
CA LEU A 75 2.00 0.72 -11.01
C LEU A 75 1.80 1.18 -12.46
N GLY A 76 0.97 0.48 -13.24
CA GLY A 76 0.78 0.70 -14.67
C GLY A 76 0.11 2.03 -14.99
N HIS A 77 -0.64 2.62 -14.06
CA HIS A 77 -1.18 3.97 -14.21
C HIS A 77 -0.08 5.05 -14.22
N PHE A 78 1.15 4.71 -13.86
CA PHE A 78 2.33 5.58 -13.90
C PHE A 78 3.16 5.38 -15.18
N THR A 79 2.52 5.04 -16.32
CA THR A 79 3.17 4.76 -17.61
C THR A 79 4.22 5.79 -18.04
N LEU A 80 4.08 7.06 -17.65
CA LEU A 80 5.07 8.12 -17.88
C LEU A 80 6.45 7.85 -17.27
N TYR A 81 6.54 6.95 -16.29
CA TYR A 81 7.74 6.61 -15.55
C TYR A 81 8.17 5.15 -15.73
N ALA A 82 7.63 4.44 -16.73
CA ALA A 82 7.88 3.01 -16.93
C ALA A 82 9.38 2.67 -17.03
N GLU A 83 10.19 3.51 -17.69
CA GLU A 83 11.65 3.33 -17.80
C GLU A 83 12.41 3.55 -16.48
N ARG A 84 11.75 4.19 -15.50
CA ARG A 84 12.31 4.54 -14.18
C ARG A 84 11.80 3.64 -13.07
N LEU A 85 11.01 2.62 -13.42
CA LEU A 85 10.48 1.61 -12.51
C LEU A 85 11.01 0.24 -12.90
N ARG A 86 11.79 -0.38 -12.01
CA ARG A 86 12.29 -1.75 -12.18
C ARG A 86 11.53 -2.71 -11.27
N LEU A 87 10.94 -3.75 -11.87
CA LEU A 87 10.28 -4.84 -11.15
C LEU A 87 11.13 -6.12 -11.31
N ASP A 88 11.45 -6.79 -10.21
CA ASP A 88 12.36 -7.94 -10.24
C ASP A 88 12.06 -8.97 -9.15
N GLY A 89 11.74 -10.20 -9.55
CA GLY A 89 11.48 -11.28 -8.61
C GLY A 89 10.77 -12.48 -9.26
N PRO A 90 10.67 -13.61 -8.53
CA PRO A 90 10.03 -14.82 -9.05
C PRO A 90 8.51 -14.66 -9.15
N THR A 91 7.86 -15.47 -9.98
CA THR A 91 6.39 -15.54 -9.99
C THR A 91 5.88 -16.16 -8.68
N VAL A 92 5.16 -15.36 -7.89
CA VAL A 92 4.48 -15.80 -6.66
C VAL A 92 2.99 -15.50 -6.82
N THR A 93 2.12 -16.47 -6.57
CA THR A 93 0.67 -16.24 -6.63
C THR A 93 0.22 -15.59 -5.32
N ILE A 94 -0.36 -14.40 -5.41
CA ILE A 94 -0.85 -13.67 -4.26
C ILE A 94 -2.36 -13.88 -4.15
N GLY A 95 -2.83 -14.36 -3.00
CA GLY A 95 -4.24 -14.56 -2.72
C GLY A 95 -5.02 -13.25 -2.64
N PRO A 96 -6.35 -13.27 -2.81
CA PRO A 96 -7.20 -12.07 -2.95
C PRO A 96 -6.98 -11.00 -1.86
N ARG A 97 -6.83 -11.44 -0.61
CA ARG A 97 -6.66 -10.54 0.54
C ARG A 97 -5.30 -9.83 0.52
N ALA A 98 -4.25 -10.60 0.24
CA ALA A 98 -2.90 -10.08 0.13
C ALA A 98 -2.77 -9.18 -1.10
N ALA A 99 -3.42 -9.56 -2.20
CA ALA A 99 -3.43 -8.82 -3.45
C ALA A 99 -3.97 -7.40 -3.25
N MET A 100 -5.15 -7.28 -2.64
CA MET A 100 -5.75 -5.98 -2.30
C MET A 100 -4.82 -5.13 -1.42
N THR A 101 -4.18 -5.75 -0.42
CA THR A 101 -3.31 -5.01 0.51
C THR A 101 -2.05 -4.51 -0.17
N LEU A 102 -1.42 -5.35 -1.00
CA LEU A 102 -0.20 -4.99 -1.73
C LEU A 102 -0.47 -3.93 -2.80
N THR A 103 -1.59 -4.03 -3.54
CA THR A 103 -1.99 -3.00 -4.51
C THR A 103 -2.12 -1.63 -3.83
N LEU A 104 -2.78 -1.55 -2.68
CA LEU A 104 -2.89 -0.30 -1.93
C LEU A 104 -1.53 0.21 -1.47
N ALA A 105 -0.67 -0.68 -0.98
CA ALA A 105 0.67 -0.29 -0.58
C ALA A 105 1.47 0.30 -1.74
N PHE A 106 1.40 -0.32 -2.93
CA PHE A 106 2.08 0.14 -4.14
C PHE A 106 1.55 1.50 -4.62
N HIS A 107 0.23 1.72 -4.61
CA HIS A 107 -0.35 3.03 -4.96
C HIS A 107 0.11 4.15 -4.02
N GLU A 108 0.11 3.89 -2.71
CA GLU A 108 0.54 4.86 -1.72
C GLU A 108 2.04 5.16 -1.83
N LEU A 109 2.88 4.13 -2.02
CA LEU A 109 4.32 4.29 -2.24
C LEU A 109 4.60 5.10 -3.51
N ALA A 110 3.95 4.78 -4.63
CA ALA A 110 4.11 5.50 -5.88
C ALA A 110 3.65 6.96 -5.78
N THR A 111 2.52 7.21 -5.11
CA THR A 111 2.03 8.58 -4.87
C THR A 111 3.04 9.39 -4.06
N ASN A 112 3.65 8.80 -3.04
CA ASN A 112 4.69 9.47 -2.26
C ASN A 112 5.96 9.72 -3.07
N ALA A 113 6.36 8.77 -3.91
CA ALA A 113 7.52 8.92 -4.78
C ALA A 113 7.35 10.09 -5.76
N ILE A 114 6.14 10.30 -6.31
CA ILE A 114 5.84 11.42 -7.21
C ILE A 114 5.82 12.76 -6.47
N LYS A 115 5.19 12.80 -5.29
CA LYS A 115 5.02 14.06 -4.56
C LYS A 115 6.32 14.54 -3.90
N TYR A 116 7.10 13.59 -3.38
CA TYR A 116 8.19 13.89 -2.44
C TYR A 116 9.49 13.14 -2.71
N GLY A 117 9.46 12.09 -3.52
CA GLY A 117 10.53 11.10 -3.62
C GLY A 117 11.17 11.01 -5.00
N ALA A 118 11.60 9.80 -5.38
CA ALA A 118 12.38 9.56 -6.60
C ALA A 118 11.68 9.94 -7.91
N LEU A 119 10.34 10.01 -7.95
CA LEU A 119 9.60 10.40 -9.16
C LEU A 119 9.21 11.88 -9.19
N SER A 120 9.59 12.66 -8.17
CA SER A 120 9.33 14.11 -8.13
C SER A 120 10.25 14.93 -9.04
N ASN A 121 11.33 14.32 -9.54
CA ASN A 121 12.28 14.91 -10.48
C ASN A 121 12.37 14.06 -11.76
N GLU A 122 13.27 14.42 -12.68
CA GLU A 122 13.42 13.72 -13.97
C GLU A 122 14.36 12.49 -13.91
N ALA A 123 15.17 12.33 -12.85
CA ALA A 123 16.30 11.39 -12.83
C ALA A 123 16.13 10.20 -11.88
N GLY A 124 15.31 10.32 -10.83
CA GLY A 124 15.21 9.28 -9.80
C GLY A 124 14.52 8.01 -10.29
N THR A 125 14.80 6.89 -9.64
CA THR A 125 14.29 5.57 -10.04
C THR A 125 13.70 4.85 -8.85
N ILE A 126 12.75 3.97 -9.13
CA ILE A 126 12.19 3.03 -8.16
C ILE A 126 12.58 1.61 -8.57
N GLU A 127 12.94 0.83 -7.57
CA GLU A 127 13.17 -0.60 -7.70
C GLU A 127 12.25 -1.34 -6.72
N LEU A 128 11.34 -2.16 -7.26
CA LEU A 128 10.53 -3.09 -6.48
C LEU A 128 11.07 -4.50 -6.73
N THR A 129 11.71 -5.06 -5.71
CA THR A 129 12.28 -6.41 -5.76
C THR A 129 11.60 -7.33 -4.76
N TRP A 130 11.49 -8.62 -5.08
CA TRP A 130 11.01 -9.62 -4.13
C TRP A 130 11.68 -10.98 -4.34
N LYS A 131 11.71 -11.76 -3.26
CA LYS A 131 12.30 -13.10 -3.21
C LYS A 131 11.50 -13.97 -2.26
N VAL A 132 11.47 -15.26 -2.53
CA VAL A 132 11.06 -16.26 -1.54
C VAL A 132 12.31 -16.69 -0.78
N LEU A 133 12.33 -16.43 0.51
CA LEU A 133 13.36 -16.89 1.45
C LEU A 133 12.93 -18.24 2.02
N ASP A 134 13.93 -19.05 2.38
CA ASP A 134 13.75 -20.39 2.94
C ASP A 134 12.89 -21.33 2.05
N SER A 135 12.43 -22.46 2.60
CA SER A 135 11.64 -23.45 1.87
C SER A 135 10.67 -24.18 2.80
N GLY A 136 9.61 -24.75 2.22
CA GLY A 136 8.61 -25.51 2.98
C GLY A 136 7.70 -24.60 3.82
N THR A 137 7.39 -25.03 5.04
CA THR A 137 6.44 -24.31 5.93
C THR A 137 6.97 -23.00 6.48
N GLU A 138 8.29 -22.82 6.46
CA GLU A 138 8.98 -21.61 6.92
C GLU A 138 9.27 -20.65 5.76
N ALA A 139 8.79 -20.92 4.55
CA ALA A 139 9.04 -20.04 3.41
C ALA A 139 8.45 -18.64 3.68
N GLU A 140 9.24 -17.59 3.42
CA GLU A 140 8.84 -16.21 3.60
C GLU A 140 8.95 -15.43 2.29
N LEU A 141 7.96 -14.58 2.01
CA LEU A 141 8.05 -13.56 0.98
C LEU A 141 8.78 -12.35 1.56
N TRP A 142 9.97 -12.07 1.04
CA TRP A 142 10.67 -10.80 1.24
C TRP A 142 10.44 -9.90 0.03
N MET A 143 10.09 -8.64 0.28
CA MET A 143 9.84 -7.65 -0.75
C MET A 143 10.40 -6.30 -0.31
N GLN A 144 10.99 -5.57 -1.25
CA GLN A 144 11.55 -4.25 -1.01
C GLN A 144 11.21 -3.29 -2.14
N TRP A 145 10.70 -2.12 -1.76
CA TRP A 145 10.63 -0.92 -2.57
C TRP A 145 11.79 -0.01 -2.19
N ALA A 146 12.61 0.37 -3.16
CA ALA A 146 13.74 1.27 -2.96
C ALA A 146 13.71 2.43 -3.95
N GLU A 147 13.74 3.65 -3.43
CA GLU A 147 13.88 4.88 -4.20
C GLU A 147 15.34 5.32 -4.27
N ARG A 148 15.76 5.84 -5.43
CA ARG A 148 17.10 6.38 -5.64
C ARG A 148 17.07 7.59 -6.56
N GLY A 149 18.06 8.47 -6.45
CA GLY A 149 18.21 9.63 -7.34
C GLY A 149 17.12 10.70 -7.22
N GLY A 150 16.28 10.59 -6.19
CA GLY A 150 15.32 11.63 -5.79
C GLY A 150 15.98 12.78 -5.04
N PRO A 151 15.20 13.81 -4.65
CA PRO A 151 15.65 14.82 -3.71
C PRO A 151 16.02 14.18 -2.35
N PRO A 152 16.88 14.83 -1.54
CA PRO A 152 17.24 14.32 -0.23
C PRO A 152 16.01 14.09 0.65
N VAL A 153 15.84 12.85 1.11
CA VAL A 153 14.69 12.49 1.95
C VAL A 153 14.90 13.02 3.36
N VAL A 154 13.94 13.82 3.83
CA VAL A 154 13.84 14.24 5.23
C VAL A 154 12.82 13.34 5.92
N ARG A 155 13.20 12.73 7.03
CA ARG A 155 12.28 11.91 7.82
C ARG A 155 11.09 12.77 8.26
N PRO A 156 9.84 12.38 7.94
CA PRO A 156 8.69 13.18 8.34
C PRO A 156 8.51 13.17 9.87
N GLU A 157 8.31 14.35 10.46
CA GLU A 157 8.08 14.50 11.91
C GLU A 157 6.79 13.81 12.37
N ARG A 158 5.82 13.66 11.45
CA ARG A 158 4.57 12.93 11.66
C ARG A 158 4.46 11.80 10.64
N ARG A 159 4.28 10.56 11.12
CA ARG A 159 3.87 9.44 10.26
C ARG A 159 2.48 9.74 9.70
N GLY A 160 2.41 10.09 8.41
CA GLY A 160 1.16 10.35 7.69
C GLY A 160 0.29 9.09 7.53
N PHE A 161 -0.96 9.28 7.10
CA PHE A 161 -1.96 8.22 6.92
C PHE A 161 -1.45 7.05 6.09
N GLY A 162 -0.86 7.30 4.92
CA GLY A 162 -0.30 6.27 4.02
C GLY A 162 0.77 5.40 4.69
N SER A 163 1.75 6.00 5.39
CA SER A 163 2.80 5.24 6.10
C SER A 163 2.26 4.33 7.21
N ARG A 164 1.21 4.76 7.92
CA ARG A 164 0.53 3.94 8.94
C ARG A 164 -0.33 2.86 8.30
N LEU A 165 -1.02 3.17 7.22
CA LEU A 165 -1.87 2.22 6.50
C LEU A 165 -1.01 1.10 5.90
N ILE A 166 0.07 1.44 5.20
CA ILE A 166 1.03 0.48 4.65
C ILE A 166 1.59 -0.41 5.76
N CYS A 167 2.17 0.15 6.82
CA CYS A 167 2.84 -0.69 7.83
C CYS A 167 1.84 -1.51 8.66
N THR A 168 0.69 -0.94 9.01
CA THR A 168 -0.28 -1.60 9.92
C THR A 168 -1.18 -2.57 9.18
N ALA A 169 -1.68 -2.20 7.99
CA ALA A 169 -2.57 -3.06 7.22
C ALA A 169 -1.81 -4.28 6.68
N VAL A 170 -0.60 -4.09 6.14
CA VAL A 170 0.24 -5.18 5.64
C VAL A 170 0.64 -6.14 6.77
N SER A 171 1.10 -5.62 7.91
CA SER A 171 1.51 -6.49 9.03
C SER A 171 0.34 -7.32 9.59
N ARG A 172 -0.87 -6.74 9.67
CA ARG A 172 -2.06 -7.46 10.14
C ARG A 172 -2.69 -8.39 9.09
N SER A 173 -2.66 -8.03 7.81
CA SER A 173 -3.30 -8.83 6.77
C SER A 173 -2.43 -10.02 6.36
N LEU A 174 -1.11 -9.82 6.30
CA LEU A 174 -0.14 -10.82 5.83
C LEU A 174 0.55 -11.58 6.96
N ARG A 175 0.22 -11.28 8.23
CA ARG A 175 0.93 -11.82 9.42
C ARG A 175 2.44 -11.59 9.36
N GLY A 176 2.85 -10.51 8.70
CA GLY A 176 4.24 -10.17 8.46
C GLY A 176 4.69 -8.92 9.22
N ARG A 177 5.89 -8.45 8.88
CA ARG A 177 6.47 -7.19 9.33
C ARG A 177 6.68 -6.29 8.11
N ALA A 178 6.26 -5.04 8.24
CA ALA A 178 6.50 -4.00 7.25
C ALA A 178 7.22 -2.82 7.91
N GLU A 179 8.34 -2.39 7.34
CA GLU A 179 9.18 -1.31 7.84
C GLU A 179 9.45 -0.27 6.77
N MET A 180 9.59 0.97 7.20
CA MET A 180 9.88 2.10 6.33
C MET A 180 11.06 2.89 6.88
N GLU A 181 12.05 3.07 6.01
CA GLU A 181 13.29 3.78 6.27
C GLU A 181 13.38 5.00 5.35
N PHE A 182 14.01 6.06 5.86
CA PHE A 182 14.14 7.34 5.19
C PHE A 182 15.62 7.76 5.08
N PRO A 183 16.49 6.96 4.46
CA PRO A 183 17.85 7.42 4.20
C PRO A 183 17.82 8.58 3.21
N ALA A 184 18.77 9.51 3.33
CA ALA A 184 18.82 10.71 2.48
C ALA A 184 18.87 10.38 0.97
N SER A 185 19.29 9.17 0.60
CA SER A 185 19.34 8.68 -0.78
C SER A 185 17.98 8.31 -1.41
N GLY A 186 16.93 8.16 -0.61
CA GLY A 186 15.60 7.73 -1.07
C GLY A 186 14.86 6.87 -0.04
N VAL A 187 13.53 6.82 -0.11
CA VAL A 187 12.72 5.98 0.78
C VAL A 187 12.95 4.50 0.50
N VAL A 188 13.04 3.70 1.57
CA VAL A 188 13.08 2.24 1.49
C VAL A 188 11.92 1.67 2.29
N TRP A 189 11.12 0.82 1.68
CA TRP A 189 10.09 0.06 2.35
C TRP A 189 10.37 -1.43 2.19
N THR A 190 10.35 -2.17 3.30
CA THR A 190 10.63 -3.61 3.31
C THR A 190 9.48 -4.36 3.97
N LEU A 191 9.04 -5.43 3.33
CA LEU A 191 8.06 -6.39 3.81
C LEU A 191 8.71 -7.76 3.94
N LEU A 192 8.46 -8.42 5.07
CA LEU A 192 8.70 -9.83 5.29
C LEU A 192 7.40 -10.48 5.79
N ALA A 193 6.91 -11.50 5.11
CA ALA A 193 5.69 -12.20 5.49
C ALA A 193 5.77 -13.70 5.20
N PRO A 194 5.14 -14.58 5.99
CA PRO A 194 5.06 -15.99 5.67
C PRO A 194 4.41 -16.21 4.29
N LEU A 195 5.03 -17.01 3.43
CA LEU A 195 4.57 -17.27 2.06
C LEU A 195 3.14 -17.85 2.07
N ALA A 196 2.89 -18.80 2.97
CA ALA A 196 1.57 -19.38 3.14
C ALA A 196 0.49 -18.36 3.53
N ALA A 197 0.85 -17.23 4.17
CA ALA A 197 -0.12 -16.20 4.53
C ALA A 197 -0.45 -15.25 3.36
N VAL A 198 0.43 -15.14 2.36
CA VAL A 198 0.22 -14.29 1.18
C VAL A 198 -0.45 -15.03 0.03
N GLU A 199 -0.40 -16.36 0.00
CA GLU A 199 -1.03 -17.21 -1.03
C GLU A 199 -2.53 -17.49 -0.78
N LEU A 200 -3.04 -17.20 0.44
CA LEU A 200 -4.44 -17.40 0.86
C LEU A 200 -5.41 -16.30 0.36
#